data_AF-A0A3B0RTY5-F1
#
_entry.id   AF-A0A3B0RTY5-F1
#
_cell.length_a   1.000
_cell.length_b   1.000
_cell.length_c   1.000
_cell.angle_alpha   90.00
_cell.angle_beta   90.00
_cell.angle_gamma   90.00
#
_symmetry.space_group_name_H-M   'P 1'
#
loop_
_entity.id
_entity.type
_entity.pdbx_description
1 polymer ?
#
loop_
_entity_poly.entity_id
_entity_poly.type
_entity_poly.pdbx_seq_one_letter_code
_entity_poly.pdbx_strand_id
1 'polypeptide(L)'
;MRDSRTGGNALGEAIKSAPRPHDPDAAQRLREAVGAAFDPLTQRERALIEGVAGCSPYLSRLMARDFALVIEILRAPPRQMLTRACATAAKAGAADAQAEQIKILRRAKDEAALAIALADIAGVWTVMEAAGAVSTFADAAVNAALAAAAKFAKLEQGVRGIAVLAMGKHGGEELNYSSDIDLVLVFDHRAMGFATSSEAQAGAVKAAREMVHLLQTQTPDGYVFRTDL
;
A
#
# COMPACT_ATOMS: atom_id res chain seq x y z
N MET A 1 8.45 2.92 24.50
CA MET A 1 9.85 2.45 24.50
C MET A 1 9.91 1.07 23.84
N ARG A 2 9.98 1.05 22.50
CA ARG A 2 10.41 -0.04 21.59
C ARG A 2 11.00 0.70 20.38
N ASP A 3 12.29 1.00 20.46
CA ASP A 3 13.39 0.33 19.72
C ASP A 3 13.62 1.06 18.38
N SER A 4 14.46 2.10 18.36
CA SER A 4 15.88 2.01 17.99
C SER A 4 16.10 1.18 16.71
N ARG A 5 16.41 1.88 15.60
CA ARG A 5 16.92 1.42 14.28
C ARG A 5 15.99 1.67 13.09
N THR A 6 16.03 2.91 12.60
CA THR A 6 15.97 3.18 11.14
C THR A 6 17.23 2.66 10.40
N GLY A 7 18.23 2.15 11.12
CA GLY A 7 19.42 1.49 10.57
C GLY A 7 19.21 -0.02 10.41
N GLY A 8 18.58 -0.44 9.32
CA GLY A 8 18.69 -1.80 8.79
C GLY A 8 19.57 -1.78 7.54
N ASN A 9 20.08 -2.95 7.11
CA ASN A 9 20.79 -3.04 5.83
C ASN A 9 19.84 -2.76 4.66
N ALA A 10 20.39 -2.31 3.53
CA ALA A 10 19.62 -2.21 2.29
C ALA A 10 19.10 -3.60 1.87
N LEU A 11 17.92 -3.66 1.24
CA LEU A 11 17.32 -4.94 0.84
C LEU A 11 18.28 -5.79 0.00
N GLY A 12 18.95 -5.19 -0.98
CA GLY A 12 19.89 -5.88 -1.88
C GLY A 12 21.07 -6.54 -1.15
N GLU A 13 21.52 -5.95 -0.05
CA GLU A 13 22.60 -6.50 0.80
C GLU A 13 22.10 -7.61 1.73
N ALA A 14 20.82 -7.57 2.08
CA ALA A 14 20.20 -8.48 3.04
C ALA A 14 19.56 -9.72 2.42
N ILE A 15 19.54 -9.85 1.07
CA ILE A 15 18.92 -10.99 0.36
C ILE A 15 19.46 -12.33 0.88
N LYS A 16 18.56 -13.16 1.41
CA LYS A 16 18.85 -14.51 1.92
C LYS A 16 18.43 -15.60 0.95
N SER A 17 17.37 -15.36 0.19
CA SER A 17 16.81 -16.30 -0.78
C SER A 17 16.33 -15.60 -2.05
N ALA A 18 16.26 -16.37 -3.13
CA ALA A 18 15.57 -15.98 -4.36
C ALA A 18 14.88 -17.23 -4.92
N PRO A 19 13.59 -17.14 -5.32
CA PRO A 19 12.90 -18.28 -5.90
C PRO A 19 13.47 -18.56 -7.29
N ARG A 20 13.36 -19.82 -7.74
CA ARG A 20 13.59 -20.13 -9.14
C ARG A 20 12.38 -19.67 -9.95
N PRO A 21 12.56 -18.99 -11.09
CA PRO A 21 11.43 -18.55 -11.91
C PRO A 21 10.64 -19.77 -12.40
N HIS A 22 9.33 -19.77 -12.13
CA HIS A 22 8.42 -20.79 -12.64
C HIS A 22 8.17 -20.61 -14.14
N ASP A 23 8.05 -19.37 -14.61
CA ASP A 23 8.05 -18.96 -16.02
C ASP A 23 9.37 -18.21 -16.34
N PRO A 24 10.39 -18.87 -16.91
CA PRO A 24 11.64 -18.23 -17.32
C PRO A 24 11.44 -17.16 -18.40
N ASP A 25 10.46 -17.33 -19.29
CA ASP A 25 10.20 -16.38 -20.36
C ASP A 25 9.64 -15.07 -19.79
N ALA A 26 8.87 -15.12 -18.70
CA ALA A 26 8.44 -13.90 -17.99
C ALA A 26 9.61 -13.11 -17.41
N ALA A 27 10.61 -13.80 -16.85
CA ALA A 27 11.82 -13.16 -16.36
C ALA A 27 12.61 -12.50 -17.51
N GLN A 28 12.73 -13.20 -18.65
CA GLN A 28 13.36 -12.65 -19.84
C GLN A 28 12.62 -11.42 -20.38
N ARG A 29 11.29 -11.47 -20.49
CA ARG A 29 10.46 -10.33 -20.94
C ARG A 29 10.65 -9.11 -20.04
N LEU A 30 10.74 -9.30 -18.72
CA LEU A 30 11.04 -8.19 -17.80
C LEU A 30 12.42 -7.59 -18.11
N ARG A 31 13.44 -8.43 -18.25
CA ARG A 31 14.81 -7.99 -18.55
C ARG A 31 14.89 -7.21 -19.86
N GLU A 32 14.21 -7.68 -20.90
CA GLU A 32 14.10 -6.98 -22.18
C GLU A 32 13.37 -5.64 -22.04
N ALA A 33 12.28 -5.59 -21.26
CA ALA A 33 11.50 -4.38 -21.04
C ALA A 33 12.28 -3.28 -20.31
N VAL A 34 13.13 -3.65 -19.32
CA VAL A 34 13.88 -2.69 -18.51
C VAL A 34 15.28 -2.40 -19.06
N GLY A 35 15.77 -3.24 -19.97
CA GLY A 35 17.00 -3.05 -20.73
C GLY A 35 18.22 -2.78 -19.83
N ALA A 36 18.96 -1.72 -20.17
CA ALA A 36 20.20 -1.34 -19.47
C ALA A 36 20.01 -1.02 -17.98
N ALA A 37 18.79 -0.75 -17.52
CA ALA A 37 18.51 -0.56 -16.09
C ALA A 37 18.74 -1.84 -15.27
N PHE A 38 18.76 -3.01 -15.92
CA PHE A 38 19.05 -4.30 -15.29
C PHE A 38 20.54 -4.52 -15.02
N ASP A 39 21.42 -3.87 -15.80
CA ASP A 39 22.86 -4.14 -15.80
C ASP A 39 23.55 -3.85 -14.46
N PRO A 40 23.21 -2.78 -13.71
CA PRO A 40 23.84 -2.48 -12.42
C PRO A 40 23.50 -3.46 -11.29
N LEU A 41 22.54 -4.37 -11.48
CA LEU A 41 22.13 -5.31 -10.44
C LEU A 41 23.21 -6.36 -10.14
N THR A 42 23.42 -6.66 -8.87
CA THR A 42 24.30 -7.76 -8.44
C THR A 42 23.71 -9.12 -8.81
N GLN A 43 24.53 -10.18 -8.79
CA GLN A 43 24.04 -11.53 -9.09
C GLN A 43 22.85 -11.96 -8.20
N ARG A 44 22.87 -11.59 -6.91
CA ARG A 44 21.79 -11.90 -5.97
C ARG A 44 20.51 -11.12 -6.28
N GLU A 45 20.66 -9.84 -6.63
CA GLU A 45 19.54 -8.97 -7.01
C GLU A 45 18.90 -9.46 -8.31
N ARG A 46 19.70 -9.79 -9.33
CA ARG A 46 19.19 -10.37 -10.59
C ARG A 46 18.39 -11.63 -10.34
N ALA A 47 18.93 -12.56 -9.54
CA ALA A 47 18.24 -13.80 -9.20
C ALA A 47 16.91 -13.55 -8.48
N LEU A 48 16.85 -12.58 -7.55
CA LEU A 48 15.61 -12.20 -6.88
C LEU A 48 14.59 -11.62 -7.87
N ILE A 49 15.00 -10.64 -8.69
CA ILE A 49 14.10 -9.96 -9.63
C ILE A 49 13.58 -10.92 -10.71
N GLU A 50 14.44 -11.74 -11.30
CA GLU A 50 14.06 -12.76 -12.27
C GLU A 50 13.14 -13.81 -11.65
N GLY A 51 13.48 -14.30 -10.45
CA GLY A 51 12.65 -15.25 -9.70
C GLY A 51 11.26 -14.71 -9.40
N VAL A 52 11.18 -13.47 -8.91
CA VAL A 52 9.90 -12.79 -8.62
C VAL A 52 9.10 -12.59 -9.91
N ALA A 53 9.75 -12.14 -10.99
CA ALA A 53 9.11 -11.91 -12.27
C ALA A 53 8.52 -13.19 -12.88
N GLY A 54 9.25 -14.32 -12.76
CA GLY A 54 8.82 -15.62 -13.24
C GLY A 54 7.76 -16.30 -12.37
N CYS A 55 7.54 -15.84 -11.14
CA CYS A 55 6.56 -16.43 -10.22
C CYS A 55 5.31 -15.56 -10.02
N SER A 56 5.37 -14.26 -10.33
CA SER A 56 4.27 -13.33 -10.13
C SER A 56 4.10 -12.39 -11.32
N PRO A 57 3.11 -12.65 -12.20
CA PRO A 57 2.77 -11.74 -13.30
C PRO A 57 2.37 -10.34 -12.80
N TYR A 58 1.78 -10.24 -11.61
CA TYR A 58 1.45 -8.95 -10.99
C TYR A 58 2.70 -8.15 -10.65
N LEU A 59 3.65 -8.73 -9.91
CA LEU A 59 4.88 -8.04 -9.53
C LEU A 59 5.77 -7.77 -10.75
N SER A 60 5.82 -8.69 -11.72
CA SER A 60 6.52 -8.49 -12.99
C SER A 60 6.04 -7.23 -13.72
N ARG A 61 4.71 -7.04 -13.85
CA ARG A 61 4.14 -5.83 -14.44
C ARG A 61 4.48 -4.56 -13.66
N LEU A 62 4.45 -4.62 -12.32
CA LEU A 62 4.83 -3.46 -11.50
C LEU A 62 6.29 -3.07 -11.70
N MET A 63 7.19 -4.06 -11.68
CA MET A 63 8.62 -3.84 -11.91
C MET A 63 8.88 -3.28 -13.31
N ALA A 64 8.20 -3.79 -14.34
CA ALA A 64 8.33 -3.29 -15.70
C ALA A 64 7.84 -1.84 -15.87
N ARG A 65 6.80 -1.44 -15.12
CA ARG A 65 6.21 -0.10 -15.19
C ARG A 65 7.11 0.97 -14.55
N ASP A 66 7.79 0.63 -13.45
CA ASP A 66 8.69 1.55 -12.74
C ASP A 66 9.89 0.79 -12.15
N PHE A 67 10.87 0.49 -12.99
CA PHE A 67 12.06 -0.22 -12.54
C PHE A 67 12.98 0.66 -11.70
N ALA A 68 12.91 1.98 -11.84
CA ALA A 68 13.67 2.91 -11.01
C ALA A 68 13.29 2.76 -9.53
N LEU A 69 11.98 2.63 -9.24
CA LEU A 69 11.50 2.32 -7.90
C LEU A 69 12.04 0.97 -7.38
N VAL A 70 12.17 -0.04 -8.23
CA VAL A 70 12.77 -1.34 -7.84
C VAL A 70 14.21 -1.15 -7.39
N ILE A 71 14.99 -0.34 -8.13
CA ILE A 71 16.36 -0.01 -7.74
C ILE A 71 16.37 0.73 -6.39
N GLU A 72 15.50 1.71 -6.20
CA GLU A 72 15.38 2.42 -4.91
C GLU A 72 15.05 1.45 -3.77
N ILE A 73 14.13 0.50 -3.98
CA ILE A 73 13.78 -0.53 -3.00
C ILE A 73 14.98 -1.40 -2.64
N LEU A 74 15.76 -1.85 -3.64
CA LEU A 74 16.95 -2.66 -3.41
C LEU A 74 18.05 -1.91 -2.64
N ARG A 75 18.10 -0.58 -2.75
CA ARG A 75 19.13 0.27 -2.13
C ARG A 75 18.72 0.82 -0.76
N ALA A 76 17.50 0.55 -0.30
CA ALA A 76 16.96 1.04 0.96
C ALA A 76 16.56 -0.09 1.92
N PRO A 77 16.51 0.15 3.24
CA PRO A 77 15.91 -0.79 4.17
C PRO A 77 14.41 -0.95 3.89
N PRO A 78 13.84 -2.17 3.89
CA PRO A 78 12.42 -2.39 3.57
C PRO A 78 11.43 -1.54 4.39
N ARG A 79 11.70 -1.34 5.69
CA ARG A 79 10.85 -0.51 6.57
C ARG A 79 10.85 0.98 6.16
N GLN A 80 11.95 1.47 5.58
CA GLN A 80 12.00 2.83 5.05
C GLN A 80 11.09 2.98 3.83
N MET A 81 11.10 1.99 2.94
CA MET A 81 10.26 1.98 1.75
C MET A 81 8.78 1.83 2.07
N LEU A 82 8.43 1.02 3.07
CA LEU A 82 7.06 0.97 3.61
C LEU A 82 6.62 2.34 4.15
N THR A 83 7.47 2.96 4.99
CA THR A 83 7.19 4.31 5.53
C THR A 83 6.97 5.33 4.41
N ARG A 84 7.81 5.28 3.35
CA ARG A 84 7.64 6.13 2.18
C ARG A 84 6.31 5.87 1.49
N ALA A 85 5.93 4.62 1.26
CA ALA A 85 4.66 4.28 0.62
C ALA A 85 3.45 4.80 1.42
N CYS A 86 3.48 4.66 2.76
CA CYS A 86 2.48 5.25 3.64
C CYS A 86 2.44 6.79 3.53
N ALA A 87 3.60 7.44 3.44
CA ALA A 87 3.69 8.89 3.23
C ALA A 87 3.19 9.31 1.82
N THR A 88 3.40 8.48 0.79
CA THR A 88 2.81 8.68 -0.53
C THR A 88 1.28 8.60 -0.45
N ALA A 89 0.72 7.61 0.26
CA ALA A 89 -0.73 7.48 0.44
C ALA A 89 -1.33 8.72 1.12
N ALA A 90 -0.69 9.22 2.19
CA ALA A 90 -1.15 10.40 2.93
C ALA A 90 -1.36 11.65 2.06
N LYS A 91 -0.63 11.78 0.93
CA LYS A 91 -0.80 12.90 -0.01
C LYS A 91 -2.19 12.91 -0.66
N ALA A 92 -2.88 11.78 -0.74
CA ALA A 92 -4.24 11.72 -1.27
C ALA A 92 -5.21 12.56 -0.41
N GLY A 93 -5.03 12.60 0.91
CA GLY A 93 -5.83 13.46 1.78
C GLY A 93 -5.65 14.96 1.49
N ALA A 94 -4.52 15.35 0.90
CA ALA A 94 -4.22 16.73 0.53
C ALA A 94 -4.73 17.13 -0.86
N ALA A 95 -4.84 16.18 -1.80
CA ALA A 95 -5.30 16.44 -3.16
C ALA A 95 -6.78 16.88 -3.22
N ASP A 96 -7.12 17.66 -4.25
CA ASP A 96 -8.44 18.29 -4.40
C ASP A 96 -9.36 17.53 -5.37
N ALA A 97 -8.78 16.78 -6.32
CA ALA A 97 -9.53 16.05 -7.33
C ALA A 97 -9.58 14.55 -7.02
N GLN A 98 -10.77 13.94 -7.04
CA GLN A 98 -10.98 12.51 -6.80
C GLN A 98 -10.10 11.61 -7.69
N ALA A 99 -9.98 11.94 -8.98
CA ALA A 99 -9.13 11.19 -9.90
C ALA A 99 -7.65 11.21 -9.50
N GLU A 100 -7.17 12.33 -8.95
CA GLU A 100 -5.81 12.46 -8.44
C GLU A 100 -5.63 11.67 -7.13
N GLN A 101 -6.61 11.73 -6.23
CA GLN A 101 -6.62 10.97 -4.98
C GLN A 101 -6.50 9.46 -5.25
N ILE A 102 -7.31 8.94 -6.18
CA ILE A 102 -7.25 7.53 -6.62
C ILE A 102 -5.85 7.22 -7.18
N LYS A 103 -5.32 8.06 -8.08
CA LYS A 103 -3.99 7.86 -8.68
C LYS A 103 -2.88 7.81 -7.62
N ILE A 104 -2.91 8.72 -6.64
CA ILE A 104 -1.94 8.77 -5.54
C ILE A 104 -2.01 7.48 -4.71
N LEU A 105 -3.22 7.07 -4.30
CA LEU A 105 -3.43 5.86 -3.51
C LEU A 105 -2.96 4.60 -4.27
N ARG A 106 -3.17 4.54 -5.59
CA ARG A 106 -2.67 3.42 -6.42
C ARG A 106 -1.17 3.37 -6.49
N ARG A 107 -0.52 4.51 -6.73
CA ARG A 107 0.94 4.58 -6.71
C ARG A 107 1.49 4.14 -5.36
N ALA A 108 0.91 4.62 -4.26
CA ALA A 108 1.31 4.23 -2.92
C ALA A 108 1.17 2.72 -2.69
N LYS A 109 0.08 2.12 -3.17
CA LYS A 109 -0.17 0.68 -3.07
C LYS A 109 0.83 -0.15 -3.85
N ASP A 110 1.19 0.28 -5.06
CA ASP A 110 2.19 -0.44 -5.85
C ASP A 110 3.59 -0.29 -5.26
N GLU A 111 3.93 0.88 -4.69
CA GLU A 111 5.16 1.08 -3.91
C GLU A 111 5.21 0.12 -2.70
N ALA A 112 4.13 0.06 -1.91
CA ALA A 112 4.05 -0.85 -0.76
C ALA A 112 4.11 -2.31 -1.18
N ALA A 113 3.34 -2.72 -2.21
CA ALA A 113 3.29 -4.09 -2.68
C ALA A 113 4.67 -4.59 -3.14
N LEU A 114 5.41 -3.79 -3.90
CA LEU A 114 6.78 -4.13 -4.30
C LEU A 114 7.72 -4.22 -3.10
N ALA A 115 7.71 -3.21 -2.22
CA ALA A 115 8.61 -3.18 -1.07
C ALA A 115 8.39 -4.37 -0.11
N ILE A 116 7.12 -4.68 0.19
CA ILE A 116 6.74 -5.79 1.08
C ILE A 116 7.06 -7.13 0.42
N ALA A 117 6.61 -7.35 -0.81
CA ALA A 117 6.79 -8.63 -1.48
C ALA A 117 8.26 -8.95 -1.75
N LEU A 118 9.07 -7.97 -2.15
CA LEU A 118 10.50 -8.20 -2.36
C LEU A 118 11.22 -8.52 -1.04
N ALA A 119 10.86 -7.88 0.08
CA ALA A 119 11.45 -8.18 1.38
C ALA A 119 11.05 -9.57 1.92
N ASP A 120 9.80 -9.96 1.73
CA ASP A 120 9.26 -11.29 2.06
C ASP A 120 9.95 -12.39 1.24
N ILE A 121 9.92 -12.27 -0.09
CA ILE A 121 10.49 -13.27 -1.01
C ILE A 121 12.02 -13.37 -0.89
N ALA A 122 12.70 -12.26 -0.59
CA ALA A 122 14.14 -12.25 -0.32
C ALA A 122 14.52 -12.93 1.02
N GLY A 123 13.54 -13.33 1.84
CA GLY A 123 13.74 -13.91 3.17
C GLY A 123 14.24 -12.88 4.20
N VAL A 124 14.09 -11.59 3.92
CA VAL A 124 14.48 -10.51 4.83
C VAL A 124 13.43 -10.33 5.91
N TRP A 125 12.15 -10.35 5.52
CA TRP A 125 11.03 -10.40 6.45
C TRP A 125 10.48 -11.81 6.57
N THR A 126 9.99 -12.11 7.78
CA THR A 126 9.11 -13.26 8.00
C THR A 126 7.72 -12.98 7.41
N VAL A 127 6.94 -14.04 7.19
CA VAL A 127 5.53 -13.92 6.75
C VAL A 127 4.71 -13.02 7.68
N MET A 128 4.94 -13.11 9.00
CA MET A 128 4.24 -12.28 9.99
C MET A 128 4.65 -10.81 9.89
N GLU A 129 5.93 -10.51 9.61
CA GLU A 129 6.36 -9.12 9.37
C GLU A 129 5.79 -8.55 8.08
N ALA A 130 5.72 -9.37 7.02
CA ALA A 130 5.09 -8.97 5.77
C ALA A 130 3.59 -8.72 5.95
N ALA A 131 2.88 -9.59 6.67
CA ALA A 131 1.46 -9.41 6.99
C ALA A 131 1.20 -8.12 7.79
N GLY A 132 1.98 -7.88 8.84
CA GLY A 132 1.90 -6.65 9.62
C GLY A 132 2.23 -5.40 8.78
N ALA A 133 3.14 -5.51 7.81
CA ALA A 133 3.45 -4.43 6.87
C ALA A 133 2.28 -4.14 5.90
N VAL A 134 1.57 -5.16 5.42
CA VAL A 134 0.34 -4.99 4.64
C VAL A 134 -0.71 -4.26 5.49
N SER A 135 -0.91 -4.66 6.76
CA SER A 135 -1.83 -3.99 7.67
C SER A 135 -1.45 -2.54 7.97
N THR A 136 -0.16 -2.27 8.18
CA THR A 136 0.35 -0.91 8.35
C THR A 136 0.04 -0.03 7.13
N PHE A 137 0.20 -0.57 5.92
CA PHE A 137 -0.15 0.15 4.71
C PHE A 137 -1.67 0.34 4.55
N ALA A 138 -2.47 -0.67 4.92
CA ALA A 138 -3.93 -0.58 4.92
C ALA A 138 -4.42 0.56 5.81
N ASP A 139 -3.87 0.70 7.02
CA ASP A 139 -4.17 1.82 7.91
C ASP A 139 -3.83 3.18 7.28
N ALA A 140 -2.65 3.30 6.66
CA ALA A 140 -2.25 4.53 5.99
C ALA A 140 -3.18 4.89 4.83
N ALA A 141 -3.59 3.90 4.03
CA ALA A 141 -4.52 4.09 2.92
C ALA A 141 -5.92 4.47 3.39
N VAL A 142 -6.46 3.80 4.42
CA VAL A 142 -7.76 4.11 5.02
C VAL A 142 -7.78 5.52 5.60
N ASN A 143 -6.75 5.91 6.36
CA ASN A 143 -6.64 7.26 6.91
C ASN A 143 -6.58 8.33 5.82
N ALA A 144 -5.80 8.09 4.76
CA ALA A 144 -5.71 9.02 3.64
C ALA A 144 -7.04 9.14 2.86
N ALA A 145 -7.70 8.01 2.62
CA ALA A 145 -9.01 7.96 1.95
C ALA A 145 -10.09 8.65 2.80
N LEU A 146 -10.10 8.45 4.13
CA LEU A 146 -11.02 9.12 5.05
C LEU A 146 -10.81 10.64 5.05
N ALA A 147 -9.55 11.11 5.05
CA ALA A 147 -9.25 12.54 4.98
C ALA A 147 -9.74 13.18 3.66
N ALA A 148 -9.53 12.49 2.53
CA ALA A 148 -10.05 12.91 1.23
C ALA A 148 -11.60 12.90 1.20
N ALA A 149 -12.21 11.85 1.74
CA ALA A 149 -13.65 11.68 1.80
C ALA A 149 -14.34 12.73 2.69
N ALA A 150 -13.71 13.14 3.79
CA ALA A 150 -14.21 14.21 4.64
C ALA A 150 -14.30 15.55 3.90
N LYS A 151 -13.30 15.87 3.05
CA LYS A 151 -13.33 17.04 2.17
C LYS A 151 -14.49 16.96 1.17
N PHE A 152 -14.65 15.83 0.50
CA PHE A 152 -15.75 15.59 -0.45
C PHE A 152 -17.14 15.70 0.22
N ALA A 153 -17.24 15.19 1.45
CA ALA A 153 -18.44 15.27 2.26
C ALA A 153 -18.70 16.69 2.82
N LYS A 154 -17.75 17.62 2.66
CA LYS A 154 -17.79 18.99 3.18
C LYS A 154 -17.92 19.04 4.70
N LEU A 155 -17.22 18.14 5.41
CA LEU A 155 -17.19 18.13 6.86
C LEU A 155 -16.27 19.25 7.36
N GLU A 156 -16.84 20.26 8.05
CA GLU A 156 -16.08 21.42 8.53
C GLU A 156 -14.96 21.05 9.50
N GLN A 157 -15.18 20.02 10.34
CA GLN A 157 -14.21 19.53 11.31
C GLN A 157 -13.25 18.48 10.72
N GLY A 158 -13.29 18.26 9.39
CA GLY A 158 -12.53 17.21 8.72
C GLY A 158 -12.92 15.82 9.24
N VAL A 159 -11.93 15.04 9.66
CA VAL A 159 -12.13 13.68 10.21
C VAL A 159 -12.46 13.67 11.70
N ARG A 160 -12.43 14.82 12.38
CA ARG A 160 -12.66 14.87 13.83
C ARG A 160 -14.06 14.37 14.16
N GLY A 161 -14.13 13.48 15.14
CA GLY A 161 -15.39 12.83 15.51
C GLY A 161 -15.75 11.63 14.64
N ILE A 162 -14.92 11.22 13.69
CA ILE A 162 -15.07 9.95 12.96
C ILE A 162 -13.95 9.00 13.36
N ALA A 163 -14.29 7.73 13.59
CA ALA A 163 -13.32 6.66 13.75
C ALA A 163 -13.70 5.48 12.85
N VAL A 164 -12.67 4.83 12.31
CA VAL A 164 -12.82 3.61 11.51
C VAL A 164 -12.17 2.48 12.29
N LEU A 165 -12.95 1.45 12.59
CA LEU A 165 -12.51 0.24 13.29
C LEU A 165 -12.19 -0.81 12.25
N ALA A 166 -10.93 -1.26 12.21
CA ALA A 166 -10.52 -2.40 11.43
C ALA A 166 -10.99 -3.68 12.11
N MET A 167 -11.68 -4.53 11.37
CA MET A 167 -12.22 -5.81 11.82
C MET A 167 -11.46 -6.97 11.16
N GLY A 168 -11.74 -8.20 11.60
CA GLY A 168 -11.17 -9.41 11.01
C GLY A 168 -9.64 -9.39 10.95
N LYS A 169 -9.08 -9.80 9.81
CA LYS A 169 -7.62 -9.88 9.60
C LYS A 169 -6.93 -8.52 9.61
N HIS A 170 -7.64 -7.45 9.23
CA HIS A 170 -7.11 -6.09 9.33
C HIS A 170 -6.96 -5.70 10.80
N GLY A 171 -8.02 -5.88 11.60
CA GLY A 171 -7.98 -5.62 13.04
C GLY A 171 -7.00 -6.50 13.82
N GLY A 172 -6.70 -7.71 13.31
CA GLY A 172 -5.71 -8.63 13.87
C GLY A 172 -4.27 -8.43 13.39
N GLU A 173 -4.00 -7.39 12.58
CA GLU A 173 -2.66 -7.12 12.00
C GLU A 173 -2.10 -8.27 11.14
N GLU A 174 -2.96 -9.07 10.52
CA GLU A 174 -2.60 -10.30 9.80
C GLU A 174 -3.10 -10.32 8.35
N LEU A 175 -3.16 -9.15 7.70
CA LEU A 175 -3.58 -9.07 6.30
C LEU A 175 -2.61 -9.80 5.38
N ASN A 176 -3.17 -10.50 4.40
CA ASN A 176 -2.41 -11.04 3.27
C ASN A 176 -2.58 -10.16 2.02
N TYR A 177 -1.77 -10.40 0.99
CA TYR A 177 -1.73 -9.59 -0.24
C TYR A 177 -3.05 -9.46 -1.00
N SER A 178 -4.01 -10.38 -0.80
CA SER A 178 -5.30 -10.40 -1.48
C SER A 178 -6.47 -10.27 -0.52
N SER A 179 -6.22 -9.85 0.73
CA SER A 179 -7.26 -9.73 1.74
C SER A 179 -8.14 -8.52 1.46
N ASP A 180 -9.41 -8.71 1.78
CA ASP A 180 -10.37 -7.64 1.90
C ASP A 180 -10.15 -6.97 3.27
N ILE A 181 -10.50 -5.69 3.37
CA ILE A 181 -10.49 -4.97 4.64
C ILE A 181 -11.93 -4.79 5.12
N ASP A 182 -12.22 -5.35 6.29
CA ASP A 182 -13.49 -5.23 6.98
C ASP A 182 -13.44 -4.02 7.90
N LEU A 183 -14.29 -3.03 7.68
CA LEU A 183 -14.27 -1.76 8.41
C LEU A 183 -15.62 -1.51 9.10
N VAL A 184 -15.61 -0.80 10.22
CA VAL A 184 -16.82 -0.22 10.83
C VAL A 184 -16.56 1.26 11.07
N LEU A 185 -17.42 2.13 10.54
CA LEU A 185 -17.32 3.56 10.77
C LEU A 185 -18.25 3.98 11.91
N VAL A 186 -17.68 4.58 12.95
CA VAL A 186 -18.40 5.18 14.08
C VAL A 186 -18.18 6.69 14.10
N PHE A 187 -19.15 7.43 14.62
CA PHE A 187 -19.06 8.88 14.66
C PHE A 187 -19.68 9.50 15.92
N ASP A 188 -19.13 10.65 16.31
CA ASP A 188 -19.67 11.54 17.34
C ASP A 188 -20.12 12.86 16.69
N HIS A 189 -21.43 13.06 16.66
CA HIS A 189 -22.05 14.24 16.05
C HIS A 189 -21.56 15.58 16.62
N ARG A 190 -21.28 15.66 17.93
CA ARG A 190 -20.84 16.91 18.57
C ARG A 190 -19.40 17.23 18.18
N ALA A 191 -18.53 16.23 18.15
CA ALA A 191 -17.15 16.39 17.71
C ALA A 191 -17.04 16.73 16.22
N MET A 192 -17.99 16.26 15.41
CA MET A 192 -18.15 16.63 14.00
C MET A 192 -18.76 18.03 13.79
N GLY A 193 -19.25 18.69 14.85
CA GLY A 193 -19.82 20.04 14.79
C GLY A 193 -21.30 20.12 14.43
N PHE A 194 -22.03 19.00 14.47
CA PHE A 194 -23.46 18.96 14.19
C PHE A 194 -24.30 19.06 15.47
N ALA A 195 -25.48 19.70 15.36
CA ALA A 195 -26.40 19.84 16.47
C ALA A 195 -27.09 18.52 16.83
N THR A 196 -27.37 17.69 15.81
CA THR A 196 -28.07 16.41 15.99
C THR A 196 -27.31 15.23 15.36
N SER A 197 -27.58 14.03 15.87
CA SER A 197 -27.03 12.79 15.29
C SER A 197 -27.50 12.54 13.85
N SER A 198 -28.72 12.98 13.50
CA SER A 198 -29.27 12.76 12.15
C SER A 198 -28.54 13.59 11.09
N GLU A 199 -28.16 14.83 11.42
CA GLU A 199 -27.39 15.69 10.50
C GLU A 199 -25.97 15.15 10.30
N ALA A 200 -25.31 14.74 11.40
CA ALA A 200 -23.99 14.13 11.33
C ALA A 200 -24.00 12.82 10.52
N GLN A 201 -25.06 12.01 10.67
CA GLN A 201 -25.19 10.73 9.97
C GLN A 201 -25.14 10.90 8.45
N ALA A 202 -25.80 11.92 7.90
CA ALA A 202 -25.77 12.17 6.45
C ALA A 202 -24.35 12.47 5.96
N GLY A 203 -23.60 13.28 6.71
CA GLY A 203 -22.19 13.59 6.43
C GLY A 203 -21.28 12.37 6.58
N ALA A 204 -21.45 11.59 7.66
CA ALA A 204 -20.68 10.38 7.92
C ALA A 204 -20.93 9.30 6.85
N VAL A 205 -22.19 9.07 6.45
CA VAL A 205 -22.53 8.12 5.37
C VAL A 205 -21.96 8.58 4.02
N LYS A 206 -21.97 9.89 3.74
CA LYS A 206 -21.35 10.42 2.52
C LYS A 206 -19.83 10.22 2.52
N ALA A 207 -19.15 10.47 3.64
CA ALA A 207 -17.72 10.23 3.77
C ALA A 207 -17.39 8.73 3.69
N ALA A 208 -18.18 7.87 4.33
CA ALA A 208 -18.06 6.41 4.27
C ALA A 208 -18.08 5.90 2.82
N ARG A 209 -19.10 6.30 2.04
CA ARG A 209 -19.25 5.90 0.63
C ARG A 209 -18.08 6.36 -0.24
N GLU A 210 -17.64 7.59 -0.04
CA GLU A 210 -16.51 8.14 -0.79
C GLU A 210 -15.19 7.44 -0.42
N MET A 211 -14.97 7.14 0.86
CA MET A 211 -13.80 6.40 1.31
C MET A 211 -13.74 5.01 0.68
N VAL A 212 -14.86 4.27 0.68
CA VAL A 212 -14.97 2.95 0.02
C VAL A 212 -14.72 3.10 -1.48
N HIS A 213 -15.28 4.14 -2.12
CA HIS A 213 -15.06 4.41 -3.53
C HIS A 213 -13.57 4.62 -3.86
N LEU A 214 -12.86 5.46 -3.10
CA LEU A 214 -11.43 5.72 -3.30
C LEU A 214 -10.57 4.46 -3.15
N LEU A 215 -10.91 3.58 -2.21
CA LEU A 215 -10.16 2.35 -1.94
C LEU A 215 -10.42 1.27 -2.99
N GLN A 216 -11.68 1.05 -3.38
CA GLN A 216 -12.10 -0.08 -4.20
C GLN A 216 -12.16 0.18 -5.71
N THR A 217 -12.26 1.45 -6.16
CA THR A 217 -12.50 1.75 -7.58
C THR A 217 -11.49 1.07 -8.47
N GLN A 218 -11.95 0.26 -9.42
CA GLN A 218 -11.09 -0.41 -10.39
C GLN A 218 -10.60 0.57 -11.44
N THR A 219 -9.29 0.65 -11.61
CA THR A 219 -8.62 1.40 -12.68
C THR A 219 -7.81 0.44 -13.56
N PRO A 220 -7.25 0.88 -14.70
CA PRO A 220 -6.26 0.08 -15.42
C PRO A 220 -5.07 -0.35 -14.53
N ASP A 221 -4.74 0.45 -13.51
CA ASP A 221 -3.71 0.18 -12.50
C ASP A 221 -4.20 -0.65 -11.30
N GLY A 222 -5.40 -1.24 -11.36
CA GLY A 222 -5.95 -2.06 -10.28
C GLY A 222 -6.82 -1.30 -9.28
N TYR A 223 -6.93 -1.86 -8.06
CA TYR A 223 -7.57 -1.27 -6.88
C TYR A 223 -6.59 -1.18 -5.67
N VAL A 224 -6.94 -0.44 -4.59
CA VAL A 224 -6.09 -0.36 -3.38
C VAL A 224 -6.38 -1.57 -2.51
N PHE A 225 -7.60 -1.62 -1.95
CA PHE A 225 -8.17 -2.72 -1.19
C PHE A 225 -9.62 -2.89 -1.61
N ARG A 226 -10.09 -4.14 -1.63
CA ARG A 226 -11.52 -4.41 -1.53
C ARG A 226 -11.91 -4.17 -0.07
N THR A 227 -13.06 -3.58 0.13
CA THR A 227 -13.48 -2.99 1.41
C THR A 227 -14.92 -3.36 1.72
N ASP A 228 -15.13 -4.10 2.79
CA ASP A 228 -16.46 -4.39 3.31
C ASP A 228 -16.71 -3.44 4.49
N LEU A 229 -17.79 -2.64 4.41
CA LEU A 229 -18.16 -1.61 5.39
C LEU A 229 -19.63 -1.75 5.81
#